data_AF-A0AAI9YDP2-F1
#
_entry.id   AF-A0AAI9YDP2-F1
#
_cell.length_a   1.000
_cell.length_b   1.000
_cell.length_c   1.000
_cell.angle_alpha   90.00
_cell.angle_beta   90.00
_cell.angle_gamma   90.00
#
_symmetry.space_group_name_H-M   'P 1'
#
loop_
_entity.id
_entity.type
_entity.pdbx_description
1 polymer ?
#
loop_
_entity_poly.entity_id
_entity_poly.type
_entity_poly.pdbx_seq_one_letter_code
_entity_poly.pdbx_strand_id
1 'polypeptide(L)'
;MFFNRFISAVAFVAGLANALAQLGPVQGLDGRQERSTRCVVPVNGNGSDDTPAILAAFDKCKTDGHIIFENVTYHIGQVMKTVDLNNVKIDIKGTLLWSKNTTYWLANSLPIGYQNQTAAWVLGGKHLDVNGFGYGTFDGNGQTWYDLVKGESNYPNRPHTLLLDGAEDSVFEGLRFVQAQM
;
A
#
# COMPACT_ATOMS: atom_id res chain seq x y z
N MET A 1 -76.26 -28.61 25.73
CA MET A 1 -75.77 -27.61 26.70
C MET A 1 -74.26 -27.74 26.75
N PHE A 2 -73.54 -26.63 26.52
CA PHE A 2 -72.08 -26.43 26.58
C PHE A 2 -71.23 -27.11 25.48
N PHE A 3 -70.72 -26.34 24.49
CA PHE A 3 -69.36 -25.72 24.42
C PHE A 3 -68.25 -26.79 24.46
N ASN A 4 -67.29 -26.88 23.53
CA ASN A 4 -66.45 -25.81 23.01
C ASN A 4 -65.66 -26.27 21.76
N ARG A 5 -65.29 -25.33 20.89
CA ARG A 5 -64.51 -25.53 19.66
C ARG A 5 -63.03 -25.76 20.01
N PHE A 6 -62.36 -26.69 19.33
CA PHE A 6 -60.90 -26.69 19.24
C PHE A 6 -60.48 -26.68 17.77
N ILE A 7 -59.96 -25.53 17.35
CA ILE A 7 -59.26 -25.31 16.09
C ILE A 7 -57.82 -25.78 16.33
N SER A 8 -57.38 -26.85 15.65
CA SER A 8 -55.96 -27.18 15.62
C SER A 8 -55.31 -26.40 14.49
N ALA A 9 -54.56 -25.36 14.87
CA ALA A 9 -53.66 -24.64 13.97
C ALA A 9 -52.47 -25.55 13.66
N VAL A 10 -52.37 -26.05 12.42
CA VAL A 10 -51.14 -26.67 11.93
C VAL A 10 -50.20 -25.53 11.52
N ALA A 11 -49.16 -25.33 12.31
CA ALA A 11 -48.11 -24.36 12.04
C ALA A 11 -47.32 -24.77 10.79
N PHE A 12 -47.36 -23.95 9.74
CA PHE A 12 -46.37 -23.97 8.68
C PHE A 12 -45.07 -23.38 9.25
N VAL A 13 -44.17 -24.23 9.74
CA VAL A 13 -42.76 -23.87 9.90
C VAL A 13 -42.04 -24.32 8.63
N ALA A 14 -42.17 -23.54 7.56
CA ALA A 14 -41.22 -23.63 6.47
C ALA A 14 -39.92 -23.02 7.00
N GLY A 15 -39.00 -23.91 7.38
CA GLY A 15 -37.74 -23.56 8.01
C GLY A 15 -36.96 -22.54 7.18
N LEU A 16 -36.43 -21.55 7.90
CA LEU A 16 -35.28 -20.73 7.52
C LEU A 16 -34.09 -21.67 7.29
N ALA A 17 -34.01 -22.29 6.13
CA ALA A 17 -32.83 -23.01 5.68
C ALA A 17 -32.28 -22.28 4.45
N ASN A 18 -30.99 -21.92 4.56
CA ASN A 18 -30.10 -21.47 3.49
C ASN A 18 -30.08 -19.98 3.14
N ALA A 19 -29.78 -19.13 4.12
CA ALA A 19 -29.16 -17.82 3.82
C ALA A 19 -27.62 -17.89 3.77
N LEU A 20 -26.99 -19.02 4.10
CA LEU A 20 -25.53 -19.18 4.12
C LEU A 20 -24.93 -19.69 2.79
N ALA A 21 -25.75 -20.04 1.80
CA ALA A 21 -25.29 -20.61 0.53
C ALA A 21 -25.03 -19.56 -0.57
N GLN A 22 -25.10 -18.26 -0.25
CA GLN A 22 -24.95 -17.17 -1.23
C GLN A 22 -23.80 -16.20 -0.94
N LEU A 23 -22.85 -16.61 -0.10
CA LEU A 23 -21.54 -15.97 -0.12
C LEU A 23 -20.75 -16.62 -1.25
N GLY A 24 -20.86 -16.03 -2.45
CA GLY A 24 -19.88 -16.26 -3.50
C GLY A 24 -18.47 -15.92 -2.99
N PRO A 25 -17.41 -16.39 -3.66
CA PRO A 25 -16.05 -16.03 -3.29
C PRO A 25 -15.93 -14.50 -3.18
N VAL A 26 -15.34 -14.01 -2.09
CA VAL A 26 -15.02 -12.59 -1.93
C VAL A 26 -14.10 -12.21 -3.09
N GLN A 27 -14.58 -11.37 -4.01
CA GLN A 27 -13.75 -10.75 -5.03
C GLN A 27 -12.62 -10.00 -4.31
N GLY A 28 -11.38 -10.40 -4.57
CA GLY A 28 -10.19 -9.89 -3.86
C GLY A 28 -9.33 -10.96 -3.16
N LEU A 29 -9.78 -12.22 -3.09
CA LEU A 29 -8.99 -13.34 -2.56
C LEU A 29 -8.60 -14.38 -3.62
N ASP A 30 -8.69 -14.06 -4.91
CA ASP A 30 -8.17 -14.95 -5.95
C ASP A 30 -6.63 -14.84 -6.03
N GLY A 31 -5.97 -15.36 -5.00
CA GLY A 31 -4.52 -15.45 -4.91
C GLY A 31 -3.91 -16.50 -5.85
N ARG A 32 -4.53 -16.81 -6.98
CA ARG A 32 -4.18 -17.95 -7.84
C ARG A 32 -3.89 -17.60 -9.30
N GLN A 33 -3.66 -16.35 -9.65
CA GLN A 33 -2.97 -16.07 -10.91
C GLN A 33 -1.46 -16.22 -10.67
N GLU A 34 -0.84 -17.20 -11.33
CA GLU A 34 0.61 -17.39 -11.22
C GLU A 34 1.35 -16.15 -11.73
N ARG A 35 2.19 -15.59 -10.87
CA ARG A 35 3.03 -14.43 -11.20
C ARG A 35 4.27 -14.92 -11.92
N SER A 36 4.44 -14.49 -13.16
CA SER A 36 5.45 -15.03 -14.07
C SER A 36 6.85 -14.46 -13.83
N THR A 37 6.95 -13.23 -13.31
CA THR A 37 8.22 -12.50 -13.21
C THR A 37 8.54 -12.09 -11.78
N ARG A 38 9.72 -12.48 -11.29
CA ARG A 38 10.22 -12.13 -9.95
C ARG A 38 11.36 -11.11 -10.05
N CYS A 39 11.21 -9.98 -9.38
CA CYS A 39 12.19 -8.90 -9.32
C CYS A 39 12.65 -8.70 -7.87
N VAL A 40 13.85 -9.18 -7.53
CA VAL A 40 14.50 -8.79 -6.27
C VAL A 40 15.19 -7.45 -6.52
N VAL A 41 14.86 -6.45 -5.71
CA VAL A 41 15.43 -5.11 -5.83
C VAL A 41 16.88 -5.15 -5.34
N PRO A 42 17.88 -4.86 -6.20
CA PRO A 42 19.27 -4.81 -5.75
C PRO A 42 19.50 -3.55 -4.90
N VAL A 43 20.39 -3.67 -3.92
CA VAL A 43 20.84 -2.57 -3.05
C VAL A 43 22.30 -2.25 -3.38
N ASN A 44 22.67 -0.96 -3.41
CA ASN A 44 24.04 -0.54 -3.66
C ASN A 44 24.99 -0.89 -2.50
N GLY A 45 24.47 -0.94 -1.26
CA GLY A 45 25.19 -1.37 -0.06
C GLY A 45 26.21 -0.36 0.49
N ASN A 46 26.38 0.80 -0.13
CA ASN A 46 27.31 1.86 0.28
C ASN A 46 26.60 3.15 0.72
N GLY A 47 25.27 3.13 0.85
CA GLY A 47 24.45 4.30 1.20
C GLY A 47 24.10 5.22 0.02
N SER A 48 24.50 4.89 -1.21
CA SER A 48 24.08 5.63 -2.40
C SER A 48 22.62 5.36 -2.75
N ASP A 49 22.04 6.27 -3.53
CA ASP A 49 20.64 6.22 -3.94
C ASP A 49 20.27 4.93 -4.70
N ASP A 50 19.36 4.16 -4.13
CA ASP A 50 18.81 2.92 -4.67
C ASP A 50 17.56 3.15 -5.54
N THR A 51 17.03 4.39 -5.59
CA THR A 51 15.81 4.71 -6.36
C THR A 51 15.87 4.24 -7.82
N PRO A 52 16.98 4.40 -8.59
CA PRO A 52 17.04 3.92 -9.96
C PRO A 52 16.82 2.40 -10.10
N ALA A 53 17.39 1.61 -9.18
CA ALA A 53 17.23 0.16 -9.16
C ALA A 53 15.81 -0.25 -8.79
N ILE A 54 15.18 0.47 -7.85
CA ILE A 54 13.79 0.28 -7.46
C ILE A 54 12.88 0.52 -8.66
N LEU A 55 12.99 1.67 -9.31
CA LEU A 55 12.16 2.03 -10.47
C LEU A 55 12.32 1.01 -11.62
N ALA A 56 13.53 0.54 -11.87
CA ALA A 56 13.77 -0.50 -12.87
C ALA A 56 13.10 -1.84 -12.52
N ALA A 57 13.09 -2.23 -11.24
CA ALA A 57 12.37 -3.42 -10.79
C ALA A 57 10.86 -3.27 -10.94
N PHE A 58 10.31 -2.09 -10.63
CA PHE A 58 8.90 -1.80 -10.83
C PHE A 58 8.48 -1.84 -12.30
N ASP A 59 9.24 -1.21 -13.21
CA ASP A 59 8.90 -1.25 -14.65
C ASP A 59 8.99 -2.67 -15.21
N LYS A 60 10.01 -3.45 -14.81
CA LYS A 60 10.17 -4.84 -15.24
C LYS A 60 9.05 -5.77 -14.73
N CYS A 61 8.59 -5.56 -13.49
CA CYS A 61 7.61 -6.42 -12.83
C CYS A 61 6.22 -5.76 -12.69
N LYS A 62 5.85 -4.82 -13.58
CA LYS A 62 4.60 -4.06 -13.47
C LYS A 62 3.32 -4.85 -13.76
N THR A 63 3.41 -6.03 -14.36
CA THR A 63 2.25 -6.90 -14.65
C THR A 63 2.57 -8.34 -14.31
N ASP A 64 1.66 -9.01 -13.59
CA ASP A 64 1.82 -10.40 -13.12
C ASP A 64 3.17 -10.63 -12.41
N GLY A 65 3.62 -9.62 -11.65
CA GLY A 65 4.98 -9.53 -11.12
C GLY A 65 5.07 -9.72 -9.60
N HIS A 66 6.23 -10.15 -9.12
CA HIS A 66 6.57 -10.21 -7.70
C HIS A 66 7.83 -9.39 -7.42
N ILE A 67 7.65 -8.22 -6.81
CA ILE A 67 8.73 -7.30 -6.42
C ILE A 67 9.09 -7.58 -4.96
N ILE A 68 10.39 -7.70 -4.67
CA ILE A 68 10.87 -8.08 -3.35
C ILE A 68 11.98 -7.12 -2.91
N PHE A 69 11.71 -6.41 -1.83
CA PHE A 69 12.71 -5.72 -1.03
C PHE A 69 13.18 -6.68 0.07
N GLU A 70 14.46 -7.00 0.10
CA GLU A 70 15.04 -7.87 1.11
C GLU A 70 15.19 -7.14 2.45
N ASN A 71 15.52 -7.87 3.52
CA ASN A 71 15.69 -7.31 4.86
C ASN A 71 17.01 -6.54 5.01
N VAL A 72 17.12 -5.44 4.27
CA VAL A 72 18.24 -4.49 4.23
C VAL A 72 17.70 -3.06 4.18
N THR A 73 18.58 -2.06 4.27
CA THR A 73 18.21 -0.66 4.09
C THR A 73 18.41 -0.23 2.64
N TYR A 74 17.34 0.25 2.01
CA TYR A 74 17.33 0.89 0.71
C TYR A 74 17.30 2.41 0.90
N HIS A 75 18.25 3.12 0.32
CA HIS A 75 18.36 4.57 0.42
C HIS A 75 17.60 5.24 -0.72
N ILE A 76 16.58 6.02 -0.38
CA ILE A 76 15.69 6.68 -1.36
C ILE A 76 16.13 8.14 -1.50
N GLY A 77 16.82 8.46 -2.59
CA GLY A 77 17.33 9.79 -2.91
C GLY A 77 16.45 10.59 -3.86
N GLN A 78 15.54 9.92 -4.58
CA GLN A 78 14.69 10.52 -5.60
C GLN A 78 13.22 10.11 -5.45
N VAL A 79 12.33 10.94 -6.02
CA VAL A 79 10.89 10.61 -6.08
C VAL A 79 10.64 9.31 -6.82
N MET A 80 9.61 8.57 -6.40
CA MET A 80 9.18 7.35 -7.06
C MET A 80 7.74 7.49 -7.55
N LYS A 81 7.50 7.20 -8.83
CA LYS A 81 6.15 7.09 -9.39
C LYS A 81 6.01 5.71 -10.01
N THR A 82 5.35 4.81 -9.29
CA THR A 82 5.16 3.40 -9.66
C THR A 82 3.66 3.14 -9.79
N VAL A 83 3.10 3.61 -10.90
CA VAL A 83 1.68 3.51 -11.22
C VAL A 83 1.44 2.50 -12.34
N ASP A 84 0.18 2.28 -12.71
CA ASP A 84 -0.23 1.36 -13.77
C ASP A 84 0.21 -0.10 -13.53
N LEU A 85 0.40 -0.47 -12.26
CA LEU A 85 0.67 -1.85 -11.86
C LEU A 85 -0.59 -2.70 -12.04
N ASN A 86 -0.43 -3.97 -12.39
CA ASN A 86 -1.56 -4.89 -12.55
C ASN A 86 -1.20 -6.30 -12.05
N ASN A 87 -1.92 -6.79 -11.04
CA ASN A 87 -1.66 -8.09 -10.42
C ASN A 87 -0.21 -8.24 -9.92
N VAL A 88 0.24 -7.29 -9.09
CA VAL A 88 1.63 -7.25 -8.58
C VAL A 88 1.65 -7.55 -7.09
N LYS A 89 2.52 -8.48 -6.68
CA LYS A 89 2.87 -8.69 -5.26
C LYS A 89 4.12 -7.90 -4.93
N ILE A 90 4.12 -7.20 -3.80
CA ILE A 90 5.24 -6.40 -3.32
C ILE A 90 5.55 -6.83 -1.88
N ASP A 91 6.66 -7.55 -1.72
CA ASP A 91 7.20 -7.93 -0.42
C ASP A 91 8.15 -6.84 0.07
N ILE A 92 7.84 -6.19 1.19
CA ILE A 92 8.70 -5.18 1.80
C ILE A 92 9.26 -5.72 3.12
N LYS A 93 10.43 -6.35 3.07
CA LYS A 93 11.09 -6.93 4.26
C LYS A 93 12.12 -5.98 4.86
N GLY A 94 12.55 -4.98 4.11
CA GLY A 94 13.60 -4.04 4.50
C GLY A 94 13.09 -2.73 5.05
N THR A 95 14.01 -1.77 5.11
CA THR A 95 13.72 -0.37 5.39
C THR A 95 13.94 0.45 4.14
N LEU A 96 12.93 1.18 3.69
CA LEU A 96 13.09 2.26 2.72
C LEU A 96 13.37 3.53 3.54
N LEU A 97 14.57 4.08 3.40
CA LEU A 97 15.06 5.22 4.15
C LEU A 97 15.18 6.44 3.22
N TRP A 98 14.30 7.42 3.39
CA TRP A 98 14.33 8.62 2.56
C TRP A 98 15.47 9.56 2.94
N SER A 99 16.11 10.16 1.95
CA SER A 99 17.23 11.08 2.21
C SER A 99 16.78 12.32 2.98
N LYS A 100 17.71 12.90 3.75
CA LYS A 100 17.50 14.15 4.52
C LYS A 100 17.56 15.42 3.66
N ASN A 101 17.62 15.31 2.34
CA ASN A 101 17.83 16.45 1.44
C ASN A 101 16.52 17.22 1.22
N THR A 102 16.12 18.04 2.20
CA THR A 102 14.88 18.82 2.16
C THR A 102 14.83 19.78 0.96
N THR A 103 15.98 20.35 0.55
CA THR A 103 16.06 21.20 -0.65
C THR A 103 15.66 20.43 -1.92
N TYR A 104 16.12 19.19 -2.08
CA TYR A 104 15.69 18.34 -3.20
C TYR A 104 14.19 18.05 -3.11
N TRP A 105 13.70 17.60 -1.96
CA TRP A 105 12.32 17.19 -1.80
C TRP A 105 11.33 18.33 -2.02
N LEU A 106 11.61 19.53 -1.49
CA LEU A 106 10.77 20.71 -1.71
C LEU A 106 10.66 21.11 -3.19
N ALA A 107 11.69 20.79 -4.00
CA ALA A 107 11.74 21.15 -5.41
C ALA A 107 11.23 20.05 -6.36
N ASN A 108 11.25 18.78 -5.95
CA ASN A 108 11.04 17.64 -6.85
C ASN A 108 9.87 16.73 -6.46
N SER A 109 9.29 16.89 -5.27
CA SER A 109 8.20 16.02 -4.80
C SER A 109 6.98 16.08 -5.72
N LEU A 110 6.28 14.95 -5.82
CA LEU A 110 5.21 14.75 -6.80
C LEU A 110 3.94 15.48 -6.35
N PRO A 111 3.35 16.38 -7.15
CA PRO A 111 2.18 17.15 -6.73
C PRO A 111 0.96 16.25 -6.59
N ILE A 112 0.25 16.39 -5.47
CA ILE A 112 -1.04 15.72 -5.22
C ILE A 112 -2.19 16.42 -5.96
N GLY A 113 -2.01 17.70 -6.30
CA GLY A 113 -3.05 18.52 -6.93
C GLY A 113 -4.00 19.20 -5.93
N TYR A 114 -3.70 19.16 -4.64
CA TYR A 114 -4.47 19.80 -3.58
C TYR A 114 -3.55 20.50 -2.56
N GLN A 115 -3.90 21.73 -2.16
CA GLN A 115 -3.22 22.53 -1.11
C GLN A 115 -1.67 22.57 -1.17
N ASN A 116 -1.07 22.55 -2.36
CA ASN A 116 0.41 22.47 -2.52
C ASN A 116 1.05 21.29 -1.76
N GLN A 117 0.28 20.22 -1.55
CA GLN A 117 0.74 18.99 -0.95
C GLN A 117 1.42 18.14 -2.01
N THR A 118 2.44 17.40 -1.59
CA THR A 118 3.23 16.56 -2.48
C THR A 118 3.41 15.16 -1.87
N ALA A 119 3.98 14.24 -2.64
CA ALA A 119 4.32 12.90 -2.22
C ALA A 119 5.76 12.54 -2.66
N ALA A 120 6.46 11.77 -1.82
CA ALA A 120 7.78 11.23 -2.16
C ALA A 120 7.68 9.95 -2.99
N TRP A 121 6.65 9.15 -2.75
CA TRP A 121 6.33 7.95 -3.53
C TRP A 121 4.84 7.92 -3.88
N VAL A 122 4.52 7.82 -5.17
CA VAL A 122 3.17 7.52 -5.66
C VAL A 122 3.13 6.07 -6.13
N LEU A 123 2.25 5.27 -5.54
CA LEU A 123 2.06 3.85 -5.84
C LEU A 123 0.62 3.62 -6.28
N GLY A 124 0.43 2.94 -7.41
CA GLY A 124 -0.89 2.81 -8.03
C GLY A 124 -1.04 1.62 -8.96
N GLY A 125 -2.28 1.17 -9.16
CA GLY A 125 -2.58 0.03 -10.01
C GLY A 125 -3.73 -0.83 -9.53
N LYS A 126 -3.93 -2.00 -10.15
CA LYS A 126 -5.00 -2.94 -9.82
C LYS A 126 -4.46 -4.23 -9.25
N HIS A 127 -5.18 -4.82 -8.29
CA HIS A 127 -4.87 -6.13 -7.73
C HIS A 127 -3.47 -6.20 -7.09
N LEU A 128 -3.12 -5.19 -6.30
CA LEU A 128 -1.84 -5.14 -5.60
C LEU A 128 -1.92 -5.90 -4.28
N ASP A 129 -0.93 -6.74 -4.00
CA ASP A 129 -0.71 -7.40 -2.72
C ASP A 129 0.59 -6.87 -2.12
N VAL A 130 0.49 -5.85 -1.26
CA VAL A 130 1.65 -5.19 -0.64
C VAL A 130 1.74 -5.60 0.82
N ASN A 131 2.83 -6.29 1.17
CA ASN A 131 3.01 -6.85 2.50
C ASN A 131 4.35 -6.43 3.11
N GLY A 132 4.29 -5.74 4.25
CA GLY A 132 5.43 -5.37 5.06
C GLY A 132 5.82 -6.38 6.14
N PHE A 133 5.09 -7.49 6.27
CA PHE A 133 5.37 -8.57 7.25
C PHE A 133 5.40 -8.12 8.72
N GLY A 134 4.89 -6.92 9.03
CA GLY A 134 4.90 -6.31 10.37
C GLY A 134 6.19 -5.55 10.72
N TYR A 135 7.20 -5.57 9.86
CA TYR A 135 8.50 -4.91 10.12
C TYR A 135 9.07 -4.13 8.93
N GLY A 136 8.54 -4.32 7.72
CA GLY A 136 8.83 -3.54 6.52
C GLY A 136 8.58 -2.06 6.79
N THR A 137 9.64 -1.27 6.74
CA THR A 137 9.63 0.07 7.31
C THR A 137 9.78 1.13 6.24
N PHE A 138 8.92 2.14 6.29
CA PHE A 138 9.12 3.40 5.61
C PHE A 138 9.60 4.43 6.62
N ASP A 139 10.88 4.78 6.54
CA ASP A 139 11.51 5.78 7.40
C ASP A 139 11.70 7.09 6.63
N GLY A 140 10.86 8.07 6.95
CA GLY A 140 10.86 9.37 6.29
C GLY A 140 12.00 10.29 6.69
N ASN A 141 12.83 9.94 7.68
CA ASN A 141 13.79 10.87 8.29
C ASN A 141 13.13 12.18 8.79
N GLY A 142 11.93 12.05 9.37
CA GLY A 142 11.04 13.14 9.78
C GLY A 142 11.66 14.18 10.71
N GLN A 143 12.63 13.84 11.56
CA GLN A 143 13.27 14.83 12.44
C GLN A 143 13.84 16.02 11.66
N THR A 144 14.47 15.78 10.50
CA THR A 144 14.99 16.85 9.64
C THR A 144 13.90 17.81 9.18
N TRP A 145 12.68 17.30 8.97
CA TRP A 145 11.53 18.12 8.61
C TRP A 145 10.97 18.88 9.81
N TYR A 146 10.84 18.24 10.97
CA TYR A 146 10.33 18.90 12.18
C TYR A 146 11.20 20.11 12.58
N ASP A 147 12.52 19.95 12.48
CA ASP A 147 13.49 21.02 12.74
C ASP A 147 13.40 22.15 11.71
N LEU A 148 13.14 21.81 10.43
CA LEU A 148 12.97 22.77 9.34
C LEU A 148 11.71 23.61 9.53
N VAL A 149 10.57 22.97 9.80
CA VAL A 149 9.26 23.64 9.81
C VAL A 149 8.95 24.34 11.13
N LYS A 150 9.61 23.96 12.24
CA LYS A 150 9.48 24.63 13.55
C LYS A 150 8.02 24.79 14.03
N GLY A 151 7.19 23.78 13.76
CA GLY A 151 5.76 23.80 14.12
C GLY A 151 4.85 24.55 13.15
N GLU A 152 5.35 25.00 11.99
CA GLU A 152 4.51 25.54 10.94
C GLU A 152 3.59 24.45 10.35
N SER A 153 2.29 24.68 10.47
CA SER A 153 1.26 23.81 9.90
C SER A 153 1.21 23.94 8.38
N ASN A 154 1.00 22.82 7.68
CA ASN A 154 0.83 22.78 6.22
C ASN A 154 1.98 23.43 5.43
N TYR A 155 3.22 23.25 5.91
CA TYR A 155 4.40 23.75 5.21
C TYR A 155 4.40 23.29 3.74
N PRO A 156 4.38 24.21 2.76
CA PRO A 156 4.17 23.86 1.36
C PRO A 156 5.23 22.89 0.82
N ASN A 157 4.80 21.97 -0.06
CA ASN A 157 5.66 21.01 -0.75
C ASN A 157 6.41 20.01 0.16
N ARG A 158 6.07 19.93 1.44
CA ARG A 158 6.50 18.84 2.32
C ARG A 158 5.83 17.54 1.82
N PRO A 159 6.58 16.47 1.53
CA PRO A 159 6.00 15.28 0.93
C PRO A 159 5.34 14.37 1.96
N HIS A 160 4.19 13.81 1.62
CA HIS A 160 3.73 12.57 2.23
C HIS A 160 4.67 11.42 1.80
N THR A 161 5.01 10.52 2.71
CA THR A 161 5.92 9.39 2.39
C THR A 161 5.39 8.53 1.24
N LEU A 162 4.09 8.23 1.28
CA LEU A 162 3.37 7.41 0.30
C LEU A 162 2.03 8.05 -0.05
N LEU A 163 1.73 8.14 -1.33
CA LEU A 163 0.41 8.37 -1.88
C LEU A 163 -0.03 7.12 -2.64
N LEU A 164 -1.22 6.61 -2.32
CA LEU A 164 -1.88 5.60 -3.13
C LEU A 164 -2.77 6.31 -4.16
N ASP A 165 -2.49 6.11 -5.44
CA ASP A 165 -3.21 6.76 -6.54
C ASP A 165 -3.69 5.72 -7.54
N GLY A 166 -5.00 5.69 -7.82
CA GLY A 166 -5.59 4.69 -8.72
C GLY A 166 -5.45 3.23 -8.25
N ALA A 167 -5.33 3.00 -6.94
CA ALA A 167 -5.31 1.65 -6.35
C ALA A 167 -6.73 1.03 -6.36
N GLU A 168 -6.91 -0.11 -7.04
CA GLU A 168 -8.18 -0.83 -7.17
C GLU A 168 -7.98 -2.29 -6.72
N ASP A 169 -8.95 -2.84 -5.97
CA ASP A 169 -8.93 -4.23 -5.47
C ASP A 169 -7.58 -4.67 -4.89
N SER A 170 -6.98 -3.80 -4.07
CA SER A 170 -5.62 -3.93 -3.58
C SER A 170 -5.56 -4.02 -2.06
N VAL A 171 -4.57 -4.73 -1.54
CA VAL A 171 -4.31 -4.94 -0.11
C VAL A 171 -2.94 -4.37 0.24
N PHE A 172 -2.91 -3.60 1.33
CA PHE A 172 -1.69 -3.05 1.92
C PHE A 172 -1.69 -3.41 3.40
N GLU A 173 -0.75 -4.25 3.82
CA GLU A 173 -0.71 -4.76 5.19
C GLU A 173 0.71 -4.88 5.74
N GLY A 174 0.84 -4.89 7.07
CA GLY A 174 2.10 -5.12 7.76
C GLY A 174 3.17 -4.03 7.56
N LEU A 175 2.83 -2.88 6.98
CA LEU A 175 3.75 -1.76 6.77
C LEU A 175 3.93 -0.97 8.07
N ARG A 176 5.17 -0.51 8.33
CA ARG A 176 5.53 0.34 9.47
C ARG A 176 5.99 1.70 8.97
N PHE A 177 5.31 2.76 9.38
CA PHE A 177 5.69 4.14 9.08
C PHE A 177 6.43 4.74 10.27
N VAL A 178 7.65 5.21 10.06
CA VAL A 178 8.53 5.79 11.10
C VAL A 178 8.96 7.18 10.65
N GLN A 179 8.84 8.15 11.56
CA GLN A 179 9.25 9.55 11.33
C GLN A 179 8.85 10.05 9.94
N ALA A 180 7.55 10.05 9.65
CA ALA A 180 7.04 10.51 8.36
C ALA A 180 7.46 11.95 8.07
N GLN A 181 7.69 12.26 6.80
CA GLN A 181 8.15 13.58 6.38
C GLN A 181 7.11 14.67 6.60
N MET A 182 5.80 14.37 6.67
CA MET A 182 4.69 15.32 6.91
C MET A 182 4.36 15.53 8.39
#